data_AF-A0A2W4QF39-F1
#
_entry.id   AF-A0A2W4QF39-F1
#
_cell.length_a   1.000
_cell.length_b   1.000
_cell.length_c   1.000
_cell.angle_alpha   90.00
_cell.angle_beta   90.00
_cell.angle_gamma   90.00
#
_symmetry.space_group_name_H-M   'P 1'
#
loop_
_entity.id
_entity.type
_entity.pdbx_description
1 polymer ?
#
loop_
_entity_poly.entity_id
_entity_poly.type
_entity_poly.pdbx_seq_one_letter_code
_entity_poly.pdbx_strand_id
1 'polypeptide(L)'
;MSVPIFRKVDPRVWDDDKFIELSDDAKLLWLLILTGPQTSYVPGLMTTGIGTLAEVLRKGSGEGFERVSKAFQELLEMGLIEHDPKYRVLRVPNAPRYNPPDNPNVLRGWFRIWKSAPESPLKYAHISSIFESLGDPSPAMRKAWDETFGTVLQTLPEGFTEPLVEPFGKQKQKQKQKQKQKNDQDHDQTLSAIASDGPTA
;
A
#
# COMPACT_ATOMS: atom_id res chain seq x y z
N MET A 1 -17.48 14.93 -22.06
CA MET A 1 -17.74 13.63 -21.40
C MET A 1 -16.44 13.16 -20.78
N SER A 2 -16.42 12.78 -19.50
CA SER A 2 -15.23 12.16 -18.91
C SER A 2 -14.99 10.80 -19.57
N VAL A 3 -13.75 10.50 -19.95
CA VAL A 3 -13.39 9.17 -20.46
C VAL A 3 -13.56 8.17 -19.31
N PRO A 4 -14.19 7.00 -19.53
CA PRO A 4 -14.28 5.97 -18.51
C PRO A 4 -12.88 5.51 -18.09
N ILE A 5 -12.65 5.40 -16.79
CA ILE A 5 -11.42 4.82 -16.28
C ILE A 5 -11.60 3.30 -16.22
N PHE A 6 -10.88 2.57 -17.07
CA PHE A 6 -10.84 1.12 -17.04
C PHE A 6 -9.64 0.62 -16.21
N ARG A 7 -9.85 -0.43 -15.40
CA ARG A 7 -8.79 -1.09 -14.63
C ARG A 7 -8.76 -2.57 -14.96
N LYS A 8 -7.58 -3.06 -15.33
CA LYS A 8 -7.34 -4.47 -15.53
C LYS A 8 -7.06 -5.11 -14.19
N VAL A 9 -7.82 -6.16 -13.88
CA VAL A 9 -7.50 -7.12 -12.82
C VAL A 9 -7.06 -8.40 -13.53
N ASP A 10 -5.85 -8.85 -13.24
CA ASP A 10 -5.32 -10.08 -13.81
C ASP A 10 -6.10 -11.27 -13.23
N PRO A 11 -6.63 -12.20 -14.05
CA PRO A 11 -7.34 -13.38 -13.56
C PRO A 11 -6.53 -14.23 -12.58
N ARG A 12 -5.19 -14.16 -12.63
CA ARG A 12 -4.30 -14.86 -11.68
C ARG A 12 -4.41 -14.33 -10.25
N VAL A 13 -5.17 -13.27 -10.00
CA VAL A 13 -5.49 -12.82 -8.63
C VAL A 13 -6.08 -13.96 -7.77
N TRP A 14 -6.83 -14.88 -8.38
CA TRP A 14 -7.43 -16.02 -7.67
C TRP A 14 -6.41 -17.06 -7.20
N ASP A 15 -5.22 -17.09 -7.80
CA ASP A 15 -4.11 -18.00 -7.49
C ASP A 15 -2.95 -17.29 -6.77
N ASP A 16 -3.10 -15.99 -6.45
CA ASP A 16 -2.08 -15.22 -5.73
C ASP A 16 -2.01 -15.68 -4.26
N ASP A 17 -0.79 -15.92 -3.78
CA ASP A 17 -0.53 -16.48 -2.45
C ASP A 17 -1.13 -15.63 -1.32
N LYS A 18 -1.04 -14.31 -1.42
CA LYS A 18 -1.64 -13.39 -0.45
C LYS A 18 -3.15 -13.39 -0.58
N PHE A 19 -3.68 -13.35 -1.82
CA PHE A 19 -5.11 -13.29 -2.03
C PHE A 19 -5.85 -14.52 -1.50
N ILE A 20 -5.30 -15.72 -1.65
CA ILE A 20 -5.93 -16.97 -1.18
C ILE A 20 -6.15 -16.92 0.35
N GLU A 21 -5.17 -16.39 1.10
CA GLU A 21 -5.17 -16.27 2.56
C GLU A 21 -6.11 -15.18 3.10
N LEU A 22 -6.61 -14.28 2.26
CA LEU A 22 -7.51 -13.22 2.69
C LEU A 22 -8.88 -13.77 3.10
N SER A 23 -9.48 -13.14 4.11
CA SER A 23 -10.89 -13.31 4.43
C SER A 23 -11.80 -12.84 3.28
N ASP A 24 -13.04 -13.32 3.24
CA ASP A 24 -13.99 -12.93 2.18
C ASP A 24 -14.25 -11.41 2.15
N ASP A 25 -14.31 -10.76 3.32
CA ASP A 25 -14.44 -9.30 3.39
C ASP A 25 -13.19 -8.59 2.85
N ALA A 26 -11.99 -9.11 3.11
CA ALA A 26 -10.75 -8.54 2.58
C ALA A 26 -10.58 -8.79 1.08
N LYS A 27 -11.01 -9.94 0.56
CA LYS A 27 -11.10 -10.20 -0.89
C LYS A 27 -12.03 -9.20 -1.56
N LEU A 28 -13.22 -8.98 -1.01
CA LEU A 28 -14.18 -7.99 -1.52
C LEU A 28 -13.61 -6.57 -1.47
N LEU A 29 -13.00 -6.18 -0.34
CA LEU A 29 -12.40 -4.86 -0.17
C LEU A 29 -11.21 -4.65 -1.11
N TRP A 30 -10.39 -5.68 -1.33
CA TRP A 30 -9.27 -5.64 -2.27
C TRP A 30 -9.75 -5.38 -3.70
N LEU A 31 -10.75 -6.13 -4.16
CA LEU A 31 -11.34 -5.92 -5.49
C LEU A 31 -11.98 -4.54 -5.62
N LEU A 32 -12.63 -4.04 -4.56
CA LEU A 32 -13.11 -2.66 -4.53
C LEU A 32 -11.97 -1.66 -4.64
N ILE A 33 -10.86 -1.85 -3.94
CA ILE A 33 -9.70 -0.93 -4.00
C ILE A 33 -9.13 -0.88 -5.42
N LEU A 34 -9.08 -2.01 -6.13
CA LEU A 34 -8.54 -2.08 -7.48
C LEU A 34 -9.47 -1.50 -8.56
N THR A 35 -10.79 -1.57 -8.37
CA THR A 35 -11.79 -1.32 -9.43
C THR A 35 -12.80 -0.22 -9.11
N GLY A 36 -12.82 0.25 -7.86
CA GLY A 36 -13.84 1.15 -7.34
C GLY A 36 -13.75 2.58 -7.89
N PRO A 37 -14.81 3.38 -7.64
CA PRO A 37 -14.90 4.78 -8.12
C PRO A 37 -13.83 5.70 -7.53
N GLN A 38 -13.21 5.33 -6.41
CA GLN A 38 -12.13 6.08 -5.76
C GLN A 38 -10.78 5.95 -6.48
N THR A 39 -10.66 5.06 -7.47
CA THR A 39 -9.40 4.89 -8.20
C THR A 39 -9.03 6.14 -9.00
N SER A 40 -7.75 6.54 -8.99
CA SER A 40 -7.26 7.70 -9.77
C SER A 40 -6.53 7.26 -11.04
N TYR A 41 -6.39 8.15 -12.02
CA TYR A 41 -5.62 7.86 -13.25
C TYR A 41 -4.20 7.35 -13.00
N VAL A 42 -3.62 7.62 -11.82
CA VAL A 42 -2.37 7.01 -11.37
C VAL A 42 -2.71 5.67 -10.69
N PRO A 43 -2.41 4.51 -11.30
CA PRO A 43 -2.82 3.22 -10.77
C PRO A 43 -2.26 2.99 -9.37
N GLY A 44 -3.16 2.79 -8.40
CA GLY A 44 -2.78 2.50 -7.02
C GLY A 44 -2.47 3.71 -6.16
N LEU A 45 -2.62 4.94 -6.63
CA LEU A 45 -2.56 6.12 -5.78
C LEU A 45 -3.93 6.78 -5.70
N MET A 46 -4.50 6.89 -4.50
CA MET A 46 -5.83 7.46 -4.32
C MET A 46 -5.96 8.25 -3.02
N THR A 47 -6.77 9.31 -3.07
CA THR A 47 -7.13 10.10 -1.89
C THR A 47 -8.40 9.50 -1.28
N THR A 48 -8.24 8.55 -0.36
CA THR A 48 -9.35 7.84 0.28
C THR A 48 -8.97 7.36 1.69
N GLY A 49 -9.97 6.88 2.42
CA GLY A 49 -9.78 6.21 3.70
C GLY A 49 -10.84 5.15 3.94
N ILE A 50 -10.69 4.44 5.04
CA ILE A 50 -11.56 3.33 5.40
C ILE A 50 -13.05 3.72 5.43
N GLY A 51 -13.40 4.89 5.97
CA GLY A 51 -14.79 5.36 6.01
C GLY A 51 -15.42 5.45 4.62
N THR A 52 -14.70 6.05 3.67
CA THR A 52 -15.14 6.12 2.26
C THR A 52 -15.29 4.74 1.64
N LEU A 53 -14.34 3.83 1.87
CA LEU A 53 -14.44 2.46 1.35
C LEU A 53 -15.62 1.70 1.95
N ALA A 54 -15.87 1.87 3.25
CA ALA A 54 -17.00 1.25 3.94
C ALA A 54 -18.35 1.77 3.42
N GLU A 55 -18.47 3.07 3.15
CA GLU A 55 -19.66 3.66 2.52
C GLU A 55 -19.90 3.12 1.11
N VAL A 56 -18.84 2.98 0.31
CA VAL A 56 -18.94 2.41 -1.04
C VAL A 56 -19.43 0.96 -0.99
N LEU A 57 -19.00 0.18 0.02
CA LEU A 57 -19.50 -1.18 0.27
C LEU A 57 -20.91 -1.25 0.88
N ARG A 58 -21.54 -0.10 1.18
CA ARG A 58 -22.81 -0.03 1.95
C ARG A 58 -22.69 -0.67 3.34
N LYS A 59 -21.50 -0.57 3.94
CA LYS A 59 -21.13 -1.10 5.26
C LYS A 59 -20.54 0.00 6.16
N GLY A 60 -21.07 1.22 6.07
CA GLY A 60 -20.50 2.40 6.75
C GLY A 60 -20.76 2.49 8.26
N SER A 61 -21.51 1.57 8.86
CA SER A 61 -21.86 1.60 10.28
C SER A 61 -22.02 0.22 10.91
N GLY A 62 -22.04 0.18 12.25
CA GLY A 62 -22.27 -1.03 13.04
C GLY A 62 -21.30 -2.16 12.72
N GLU A 63 -21.79 -3.39 12.77
CA GLU A 63 -21.01 -4.59 12.46
C GLU A 63 -20.41 -4.57 11.04
N GLY A 64 -21.06 -3.89 10.08
CA GLY A 64 -20.55 -3.73 8.73
C GLY A 64 -19.22 -2.98 8.70
N PHE A 65 -19.14 -1.86 9.43
CA PHE A 65 -17.92 -1.05 9.50
C PHE A 65 -16.80 -1.80 10.22
N GLU A 66 -17.12 -2.54 11.28
CA GLU A 66 -16.15 -3.38 12.00
C GLU A 66 -15.54 -4.45 11.10
N ARG A 67 -16.35 -5.09 10.24
CA ARG A 67 -15.87 -6.07 9.25
C ARG A 67 -14.95 -5.43 8.21
N VAL A 68 -15.31 -4.26 7.69
CA VAL A 68 -14.44 -3.51 6.76
C VAL A 68 -13.15 -3.08 7.44
N SER A 69 -13.18 -2.73 8.72
CA SER A 69 -11.99 -2.36 9.52
C SER A 69 -11.01 -3.51 9.69
N LYS A 70 -11.53 -4.70 10.02
CA LYS A 70 -10.71 -5.91 10.09
C LYS A 70 -10.11 -6.26 8.74
N ALA A 71 -10.92 -6.23 7.67
CA ALA A 71 -10.47 -6.47 6.32
C ALA A 71 -9.38 -5.48 5.86
N PHE A 72 -9.55 -4.19 6.17
CA PHE A 72 -8.58 -3.14 5.83
C PHE A 72 -7.23 -3.38 6.54
N GLN A 73 -7.29 -3.77 7.81
CA GLN A 73 -6.11 -4.13 8.59
C GLN A 73 -5.40 -5.37 8.03
N GLU A 74 -6.15 -6.39 7.60
CA GLU A 74 -5.63 -7.59 6.93
C GLU A 74 -4.80 -7.22 5.68
N LEU A 75 -5.34 -6.32 4.84
CA LEU A 75 -4.65 -5.86 3.63
C LEU A 75 -3.36 -5.07 3.94
N LEU A 76 -3.36 -4.26 5.01
CA LEU A 76 -2.16 -3.56 5.49
C LEU A 76 -1.09 -4.55 5.97
N GLU A 77 -1.48 -5.54 6.78
CA GLU A 77 -0.56 -6.55 7.33
C GLU A 77 0.04 -7.46 6.26
N MET A 78 -0.71 -7.76 5.21
CA MET A 78 -0.20 -8.47 4.03
C MET A 78 0.67 -7.60 3.11
N GLY A 79 0.68 -6.28 3.34
CA GLY A 79 1.40 -5.31 2.51
C GLY A 79 0.84 -5.24 1.09
N LEU A 80 -0.46 -5.50 0.93
CA LEU A 80 -1.17 -5.28 -0.34
C LEU A 80 -1.49 -3.79 -0.54
N ILE A 81 -1.75 -3.09 0.58
CA ILE A 81 -1.98 -1.65 0.62
C ILE A 81 -1.10 -0.99 1.68
N GLU A 82 -0.91 0.31 1.53
CA GLU A 82 -0.37 1.21 2.54
C GLU A 82 -1.35 2.39 2.70
N HIS A 83 -1.51 2.91 3.91
CA HIS A 83 -2.43 4.02 4.17
C HIS A 83 -1.82 5.06 5.10
N ASP A 84 -1.96 6.32 4.70
CA ASP A 84 -1.61 7.48 5.49
C ASP A 84 -2.92 8.17 5.92
N PRO A 85 -3.39 7.97 7.16
CA PRO A 85 -4.66 8.52 7.61
C PRO A 85 -4.62 10.04 7.75
N LYS A 86 -3.44 10.65 7.99
CA LYS A 86 -3.28 12.09 8.16
C LYS A 86 -3.56 12.83 6.85
N TYR A 87 -3.02 12.31 5.75
CA TYR A 87 -3.19 12.92 4.42
C TYR A 87 -4.29 12.24 3.58
N ARG A 88 -4.91 11.18 4.11
CA ARG A 88 -5.91 10.34 3.45
C ARG A 88 -5.39 9.78 2.12
N VAL A 89 -4.15 9.32 2.10
CA VAL A 89 -3.53 8.72 0.92
C VAL A 89 -3.51 7.21 1.10
N LEU A 90 -4.14 6.49 0.19
CA LEU A 90 -4.01 5.04 0.08
C LEU A 90 -3.15 4.71 -1.13
N ARG A 91 -2.15 3.84 -0.91
CA ARG A 91 -1.21 3.36 -1.92
C ARG A 91 -1.38 1.86 -2.10
N VAL A 92 -1.44 1.41 -3.36
CA VAL A 92 -1.34 0.02 -3.79
C VAL A 92 -0.02 -0.11 -4.57
N PRO A 93 1.08 -0.52 -3.93
CA PRO A 93 2.42 -0.45 -4.51
C PRO A 93 2.56 -1.18 -5.84
N ASN A 94 1.89 -2.33 -6.00
CA ASN A 94 2.01 -3.16 -7.19
C ASN A 94 1.09 -2.76 -8.34
N ALA A 95 0.16 -1.83 -8.16
CA ALA A 95 -0.84 -1.51 -9.18
C ALA A 95 -0.25 -0.98 -10.51
N PRO A 96 0.81 -0.15 -10.53
CA PRO A 96 1.43 0.29 -11.78
C PRO A 96 2.00 -0.86 -12.62
N ARG A 97 2.44 -1.96 -11.98
CA ARG A 97 2.97 -3.15 -12.68
C ARG A 97 1.91 -3.84 -13.54
N TYR A 98 0.66 -3.89 -13.05
CA TYR A 98 -0.45 -4.54 -13.76
C TYR A 98 -1.17 -3.61 -14.75
N ASN A 99 -1.04 -2.29 -14.53
CA ASN A 99 -1.62 -1.28 -15.39
C ASN A 99 -0.54 -0.24 -15.74
N PRO A 100 0.52 -0.60 -16.48
CA PRO A 100 1.59 0.33 -16.84
C PRO A 100 1.06 1.42 -17.81
N PRO A 101 1.76 2.56 -17.95
CA PRO A 101 1.33 3.59 -18.89
C PRO A 101 1.48 3.07 -20.33
N ASP A 102 0.38 3.05 -21.09
CA ASP A 102 0.39 2.53 -22.46
C ASP A 102 1.34 3.29 -23.40
N ASN A 103 1.57 4.57 -23.14
CA ASN A 103 2.43 5.43 -23.95
C ASN A 103 2.95 6.65 -23.15
N PRO A 104 3.93 7.41 -23.68
CA PRO A 104 4.50 8.57 -23.00
C PRO A 104 3.49 9.66 -22.63
N ASN A 105 2.39 9.83 -23.39
CA ASN A 105 1.36 10.82 -23.07
C ASN A 105 0.52 10.41 -21.86
N VAL A 106 0.30 9.11 -21.67
CA VAL A 106 -0.35 8.56 -20.46
C VAL A 106 0.50 8.86 -19.24
N LEU A 107 1.82 8.63 -19.30
CA LEU A 107 2.74 8.95 -18.19
C LEU A 107 2.72 10.45 -17.83
N ARG A 108 2.76 11.34 -18.83
CA ARG A 108 2.59 12.80 -18.59
C ARG A 108 1.21 13.13 -18.00
N GLY A 109 0.17 12.39 -18.41
CA GLY A 109 -1.16 12.44 -17.80
C GLY A 109 -1.13 12.08 -16.32
N TRP A 110 -0.49 10.97 -15.97
CA TRP A 110 -0.31 10.53 -14.59
C TRP A 110 0.40 11.59 -13.75
N PHE A 111 1.47 12.20 -14.27
CA PHE A 111 2.20 13.24 -13.54
C PHE A 111 1.32 14.44 -13.18
N ARG A 112 0.42 14.87 -14.08
CA ARG A 112 -0.54 15.96 -13.79
C ARG A 112 -1.48 15.60 -12.63
N ILE A 113 -1.96 14.36 -12.58
CA ILE A 113 -2.86 13.88 -11.53
C ILE A 113 -2.10 13.65 -10.22
N TRP A 114 -0.90 13.07 -10.29
CA TRP A 114 -0.02 12.87 -9.14
C TRP A 114 0.27 14.19 -8.42
N LYS A 115 0.51 15.28 -9.15
CA LYS A 115 0.71 16.61 -8.55
C LYS A 115 -0.48 17.10 -7.72
N SER A 116 -1.70 16.66 -8.03
CA SER A 116 -2.92 17.04 -7.28
C SER A 116 -3.17 16.18 -6.04
N ALA A 117 -2.44 15.07 -5.87
CA ALA A 117 -2.54 14.24 -4.68
C ALA A 117 -1.96 14.98 -3.46
N PRO A 118 -2.51 14.79 -2.25
CA PRO A 118 -1.98 15.37 -1.02
C PRO A 118 -0.49 15.06 -0.80
N GLU A 119 0.25 16.04 -0.25
CA GLU A 119 1.66 15.87 0.10
C GLU A 119 1.82 14.87 1.26
N SER A 120 2.15 13.61 0.92
CA SER A 120 2.27 12.48 1.85
C SER A 120 3.51 11.66 1.51
N PRO A 121 4.18 11.04 2.49
CA PRO A 121 5.26 10.08 2.23
C PRO A 121 4.87 9.01 1.21
N LEU A 122 3.60 8.54 1.24
CA LEU A 122 3.12 7.52 0.31
C LEU A 122 3.01 8.02 -1.14
N LYS A 123 2.69 9.30 -1.35
CA LYS A 123 2.68 9.93 -2.68
C LYS A 123 4.07 9.87 -3.32
N TYR A 124 5.11 10.18 -2.54
CA TYR A 124 6.50 10.17 -3.00
C TYR A 124 7.03 8.75 -3.15
N ALA A 125 6.77 7.85 -2.19
CA ALA A 125 7.14 6.44 -2.26
C ALA A 125 6.56 5.74 -3.50
N HIS A 126 5.39 6.17 -3.98
CA HIS A 126 4.77 5.62 -5.17
C HIS A 126 5.52 5.91 -6.48
N ILE A 127 6.43 6.90 -6.51
CA ILE A 127 7.27 7.19 -7.69
C ILE A 127 8.11 5.95 -8.07
N SER A 128 8.66 5.24 -7.09
CA SER A 128 9.43 4.00 -7.34
C SER A 128 8.57 2.92 -7.99
N SER A 129 7.33 2.75 -7.53
CA SER A 129 6.38 1.81 -8.15
C SER A 129 6.07 2.14 -9.60
N ILE A 130 5.96 3.43 -9.94
CA ILE A 130 5.78 3.88 -11.32
C ILE A 130 7.05 3.61 -12.14
N PHE A 131 8.24 3.89 -11.59
CA PHE A 131 9.50 3.64 -12.28
C PHE A 131 9.69 2.16 -12.61
N GLU A 132 9.49 1.29 -11.62
CA GLU A 132 9.61 -0.16 -11.76
C GLU A 132 8.64 -0.72 -12.82
N SER A 133 7.45 -0.14 -12.96
CA SER A 133 6.48 -0.61 -13.95
C SER A 133 6.84 -0.26 -15.40
N LEU A 134 7.82 0.63 -15.62
CA LEU A 134 8.31 0.94 -16.96
C LEU A 134 9.20 -0.17 -17.54
N GLY A 135 9.79 -1.03 -16.71
CA GLY A 135 10.67 -2.12 -17.14
C GLY A 135 11.87 -1.60 -17.94
N ASP A 136 11.96 -1.99 -19.21
CA ASP A 136 12.93 -1.47 -20.18
C ASP A 136 12.25 -0.47 -21.13
N PRO A 137 12.15 0.83 -20.74
CA PRO A 137 11.37 1.81 -21.46
C PRO A 137 12.00 2.20 -22.80
N SER A 138 11.17 2.38 -23.82
CA SER A 138 11.60 2.99 -25.09
C SER A 138 12.21 4.39 -24.86
N PRO A 139 13.05 4.91 -25.78
CA PRO A 139 13.64 6.25 -25.65
C PRO A 139 12.59 7.36 -25.46
N ALA A 140 11.41 7.22 -26.08
CA ALA A 140 10.32 8.17 -25.93
C ALA A 140 9.69 8.12 -24.53
N MET A 141 9.56 6.92 -23.94
CA MET A 141 9.07 6.76 -22.57
C MET A 141 10.09 7.28 -21.56
N ARG A 142 11.39 6.98 -21.78
CA ARG A 142 12.49 7.51 -20.97
C ARG A 142 12.51 9.03 -20.96
N LYS A 143 12.39 9.67 -22.13
CA LYS A 143 12.28 11.13 -22.25
C LYS A 143 11.09 11.67 -21.45
N ALA A 144 9.92 11.05 -21.55
CA ALA A 144 8.75 11.48 -20.80
C ALA A 144 8.92 11.31 -19.28
N TRP A 145 9.61 10.26 -18.83
CA TRP A 145 9.98 10.09 -17.43
C TRP A 145 10.88 11.23 -16.95
N ASP A 146 11.96 11.50 -17.67
CA ASP A 146 12.95 12.53 -17.31
C ASP A 146 12.30 13.95 -17.27
N GLU A 147 11.32 14.22 -18.15
CA GLU A 147 10.52 15.45 -18.16
C GLU A 147 9.46 15.54 -17.04
N THR A 148 9.18 14.45 -16.33
CA THR A 148 8.07 14.36 -15.35
C THR A 148 8.55 13.88 -13.99
N PHE A 149 8.28 12.63 -13.62
CA PHE A 149 8.62 12.05 -12.32
C PHE A 149 10.12 12.08 -12.04
N GLY A 150 10.98 11.99 -13.07
CA GLY A 150 12.44 12.13 -12.93
C GLY A 150 12.88 13.48 -12.38
N THR A 151 12.10 14.56 -12.62
CA THR A 151 12.39 15.90 -12.08
C THR A 151 12.15 15.99 -10.57
N VAL A 152 11.23 15.18 -10.03
CA VAL A 152 10.88 15.19 -8.60
C VAL A 152 12.02 14.62 -7.78
N LEU A 153 12.68 13.56 -8.25
CA LEU A 153 13.81 12.94 -7.56
C LEU A 153 15.00 13.91 -7.34
N GLN A 154 15.10 14.95 -8.19
CA GLN A 154 16.13 15.98 -8.08
C GLN A 154 15.77 17.10 -7.11
N THR A 155 14.49 17.19 -6.70
CA THR A 155 13.92 18.32 -5.95
C THR A 155 13.11 17.87 -4.73
N LEU A 156 13.33 16.63 -4.26
CA LEU A 156 12.64 16.09 -3.09
C LEU A 156 12.83 17.01 -1.88
N PRO A 157 11.76 17.42 -1.19
CA PRO A 157 11.89 18.22 0.02
C PRO A 157 12.66 17.46 1.10
N GLU A 158 13.45 18.19 1.91
CA GLU A 158 14.11 17.64 3.09
C GLU A 158 13.08 16.92 3.98
N GLY A 159 13.36 15.65 4.32
CA GLY A 159 12.44 14.78 5.07
C GLY A 159 11.72 13.70 4.24
N PHE A 160 11.85 13.73 2.91
CA PHE A 160 11.34 12.67 2.00
C PHE A 160 12.47 11.92 1.27
N THR A 161 13.71 12.06 1.72
CA THR A 161 14.94 11.56 1.09
C THR A 161 15.43 10.19 1.59
N GLU A 162 14.85 9.63 2.65
CA GLU A 162 15.15 8.27 3.14
C GLU A 162 14.42 7.18 2.32
N PRO A 163 15.00 5.97 2.17
CA PRO A 163 15.18 5.36 0.86
C PRO A 163 13.85 5.09 0.16
N LEU A 164 13.70 5.71 -1.01
CA LEU A 164 12.72 5.34 -2.04
C LEU A 164 12.84 3.87 -2.50
N VAL A 165 13.79 3.10 -1.94
CA VAL A 165 13.97 1.66 -2.13
C VAL A 165 14.49 1.03 -0.82
N GLU A 166 13.59 0.52 0.03
CA GLU A 166 13.92 -0.63 0.88
C GLU A 166 13.05 -1.83 0.45
N PRO A 167 13.64 -3.01 0.18
CA PRO A 167 12.88 -4.19 -0.19
C PRO A 167 11.86 -4.55 0.89
N PHE A 168 10.63 -4.86 0.44
CA PHE A 168 9.41 -5.22 1.18
C PHE A 168 9.56 -6.31 2.29
N GLY A 169 10.75 -6.86 2.51
CA GLY A 169 11.02 -7.93 3.49
C GLY A 169 11.58 -7.47 4.84
N LYS A 170 12.19 -6.27 4.96
CA LYS A 170 12.95 -5.91 6.17
C LYS A 170 12.09 -5.37 7.33
N GLN A 171 10.95 -4.73 7.05
CA GLN A 171 10.04 -4.24 8.11
C GLN A 171 9.39 -5.40 8.88
N LYS A 172 8.98 -6.48 8.21
CA LYS A 172 8.44 -7.68 8.87
C LYS A 172 9.49 -8.41 9.71
N GLN A 173 10.76 -8.42 9.30
CA GLN A 173 11.84 -9.04 10.08
C GLN A 173 12.18 -8.23 11.35
N LYS A 174 12.22 -6.89 11.28
CA LYS A 174 12.46 -6.04 12.45
C LYS A 174 11.33 -6.11 13.48
N GLN A 175 10.07 -6.20 13.05
CA GLN A 175 8.93 -6.38 13.97
C GLN A 175 8.87 -7.80 14.57
N LYS A 176 9.11 -8.85 13.77
CA LYS A 176 9.20 -10.23 14.29
C LYS A 176 10.37 -10.41 15.26
N GLN A 177 11.53 -9.82 15.01
CA GLN A 177 12.66 -9.88 15.95
C GLN A 177 12.37 -9.14 17.26
N LYS A 178 11.69 -7.98 17.22
CA LYS A 178 11.27 -7.26 18.44
C LYS A 178 10.21 -8.03 19.24
N GLN A 179 9.26 -8.71 18.60
CA GLN A 179 8.28 -9.56 19.29
C GLN A 179 8.93 -10.81 19.89
N LYS A 180 9.87 -11.45 19.19
CA LYS A 180 10.58 -12.63 19.70
C LYS A 180 11.44 -12.30 20.92
N GLN A 181 12.19 -11.20 20.88
CA GLN A 181 12.96 -10.72 22.05
C GLN A 181 12.08 -10.35 23.24
N LYS A 182 10.87 -9.81 23.00
CA LYS A 182 9.93 -9.47 24.08
C LYS A 182 9.31 -10.70 24.73
N ASN A 183 8.97 -11.72 23.95
CA ASN A 183 8.46 -13.00 24.48
C ASN A 183 9.55 -13.80 25.22
N ASP A 184 10.80 -13.79 24.74
CA ASP A 184 11.90 -14.47 25.41
C ASP A 184 12.24 -13.81 26.76
N GLN A 185 12.15 -12.48 26.86
CA GLN A 185 12.32 -11.76 28.13
C GLN A 185 11.18 -12.02 29.13
N ASP A 186 9.92 -12.07 28.69
CA ASP A 186 8.78 -12.37 29.56
C ASP A 186 8.86 -13.81 30.11
N HIS A 187 9.28 -14.77 29.27
CA HIS A 187 9.40 -16.16 29.69
C HIS A 187 10.52 -16.36 30.72
N ASP A 188 11.65 -15.66 30.59
CA ASP A 188 12.78 -15.75 31.53
C ASP A 188 12.44 -15.09 32.89
N GLN A 189 11.73 -13.96 32.86
CA GLN A 189 11.22 -13.32 34.08
C GLN A 189 10.20 -14.20 34.82
N THR A 190 9.30 -14.86 34.09
CA THR A 190 8.27 -15.74 34.66
C THR A 190 8.90 -16.97 35.33
N LEU A 191 9.92 -17.58 34.72
CA LEU A 191 10.64 -18.72 35.31
C LEU A 191 11.44 -18.33 36.56
N SER A 192 12.04 -17.14 36.57
CA SER A 192 12.80 -16.65 37.74
C SER A 192 11.91 -16.39 38.96
N ALA A 193 10.67 -15.93 38.76
CA ALA A 193 9.71 -15.64 39.83
C ALA A 193 9.12 -16.91 40.46
N ILE A 194 8.97 -17.99 39.69
CA ILE A 194 8.47 -19.27 40.20
C ILE A 194 9.55 -19.98 41.04
N ALA A 195 10.84 -19.73 40.77
CA ALA A 195 11.94 -20.31 41.52
C ALA A 195 12.19 -19.66 42.90
N SER A 196 11.65 -18.47 43.17
CA SER A 196 11.82 -17.76 44.45
C SER A 196 10.75 -18.08 45.50
N ASP A 197 9.61 -18.67 45.13
CA ASP A 197 8.50 -19.00 46.04
C ASP A 197 8.43 -20.51 46.36
N GLY A 198 9.58 -21.09 46.71
CA GLY A 198 9.61 -22.41 47.35
C GLY A 198 9.05 -22.32 48.78
N PRO A 199 8.18 -23.24 49.22
CA PRO A 199 7.49 -23.11 50.51
C PRO A 199 8.48 -23.18 51.68
N THR A 200 8.50 -22.12 52.49
CA THR A 200 9.20 -22.05 53.77
C THR A 200 8.60 -23.10 54.71
N ALA A 201 9.44 -24.04 55.15
CA ALA A 201 9.12 -25.05 56.17
C ALA A 201 8.94 -24.43 57.56
#